data_AF-A0A7D8UH40-F1
#
_entry.id   AF-A0A7D8UH40-F1
#
_cell.length_a   1.000
_cell.length_b   1.000
_cell.length_c   1.000
_cell.angle_alpha   90.00
_cell.angle_beta   90.00
_cell.angle_gamma   90.00
#
_symmetry.space_group_name_H-M   'P 1'
#
loop_
_entity.id
_entity.type
_entity.pdbx_description
1 polymer ?
#
loop_
_entity_poly.entity_id
_entity_poly.type
_entity_poly.pdbx_seq_one_letter_code
_entity_poly.pdbx_strand_id
1 'polypeptide(L)'
;MGDVPEVAPTTAGDALPSPQDLFERHIEAIGGRDKVFAPTTRRLTGRFEMVPSQPGGQTFRARLQMVQEAPDKLRFELNVPGQPSIVTVFDGEIGWASSSEGRYEIVLGPQLIDLALSAQFYGEADYEKRYAAFGDVERVMVNDEPAYRVAYQTRFGKPGAVIFDAESGLATVFQTVQSVGEEQGMMLVQLEDYRPVGDDGPLFPRRVVQTTPTSVTTLTYRTVDHELDADPDWTRPEAVQARFEELQRMQREAQEQRGEREGGGSPGNEGDRD
;
A
#
# COMPACT_ATOMS: atom_id res chain seq x y z
N MET A 1 -23.35 -0.61 -6.42
CA MET A 1 -22.42 -1.68 -5.99
C MET A 1 -21.35 -1.72 -7.07
N GLY A 2 -20.08 -1.48 -6.73
CA GLY A 2 -19.00 -1.75 -7.68
C GLY A 2 -18.98 -3.26 -7.91
N ASP A 3 -18.89 -3.68 -9.17
CA ASP A 3 -18.87 -5.10 -9.49
C ASP A 3 -17.54 -5.68 -9.00
N VAL A 4 -17.60 -6.67 -8.10
CA VAL A 4 -16.41 -7.40 -7.66
C VAL A 4 -15.97 -8.22 -8.85
N PRO A 5 -14.71 -8.08 -9.33
CA PRO A 5 -14.30 -8.76 -10.54
C PRO A 5 -14.35 -10.27 -10.28
N GLU A 6 -15.06 -11.00 -11.15
CA GLU A 6 -15.07 -12.45 -11.10
C GLU A 6 -13.72 -12.94 -11.61
N VAL A 7 -12.99 -13.69 -10.77
CA VAL A 7 -11.71 -14.31 -11.11
C VAL A 7 -11.90 -15.81 -11.16
N ALA A 8 -11.84 -16.39 -12.36
CA ALA A 8 -12.04 -17.83 -12.58
C ALA A 8 -10.80 -18.50 -13.20
N PRO A 9 -10.37 -19.70 -12.75
CA PRO A 9 -9.21 -20.40 -13.32
C PRO A 9 -9.50 -20.97 -14.72
N THR A 10 -8.48 -21.03 -15.59
CA THR A 10 -8.58 -21.67 -16.92
C THR A 10 -7.36 -22.52 -17.27
N THR A 11 -7.54 -23.57 -18.08
CA THR A 11 -6.57 -24.69 -18.24
C THR A 11 -6.03 -24.90 -19.66
N ALA A 12 -6.29 -24.01 -20.63
CA ALA A 12 -5.91 -24.24 -22.04
C ALA A 12 -4.61 -23.50 -22.48
N GLY A 13 -3.65 -24.26 -23.03
CA GLY A 13 -2.60 -23.81 -23.98
C GLY A 13 -1.36 -23.09 -23.43
N ASP A 14 -0.18 -23.38 -24.04
CA ASP A 14 1.19 -22.82 -23.90
C ASP A 14 1.83 -22.61 -22.52
N ALA A 15 3.17 -22.60 -22.50
CA ALA A 15 3.96 -22.29 -21.31
C ALA A 15 3.52 -20.94 -20.71
N LEU A 16 3.39 -20.90 -19.38
CA LEU A 16 3.05 -19.67 -18.67
C LEU A 16 4.25 -18.71 -18.71
N PRO A 17 4.04 -17.40 -18.87
CA PRO A 17 5.09 -16.40 -18.68
C PRO A 17 5.67 -16.51 -17.26
N SER A 18 6.93 -16.11 -17.07
CA SER A 18 7.45 -15.96 -15.71
C SER A 18 6.76 -14.77 -15.01
N PRO A 19 6.72 -14.74 -13.66
CA PRO A 19 6.30 -13.56 -12.92
C PRO A 19 6.99 -12.29 -13.40
N GLN A 20 8.31 -12.35 -13.61
CA GLN A 20 9.13 -11.24 -14.05
C GLN A 20 8.67 -10.73 -15.41
N ASP A 21 8.45 -11.61 -16.40
CA ASP A 21 7.96 -11.22 -17.72
C ASP A 21 6.64 -10.44 -17.64
N LEU A 22 5.75 -10.79 -16.70
CA LEU A 22 4.48 -10.10 -16.52
C LEU A 22 4.65 -8.70 -15.91
N PHE A 23 5.52 -8.55 -14.91
CA PHE A 23 5.87 -7.22 -14.38
C PHE A 23 6.59 -6.35 -15.42
N GLU A 24 7.51 -6.92 -16.20
CA GLU A 24 8.17 -6.21 -17.29
C GLU A 24 7.20 -5.71 -18.34
N ARG A 25 6.28 -6.57 -18.78
CA ARG A 25 5.20 -6.21 -19.70
C ARG A 25 4.33 -5.09 -19.14
N HIS A 26 4.04 -5.11 -17.84
CA HIS A 26 3.30 -4.03 -17.20
C HIS A 26 4.08 -2.72 -17.23
N ILE A 27 5.37 -2.74 -16.89
CA ILE A 27 6.24 -1.56 -16.92
C ILE A 27 6.30 -0.97 -18.33
N GLU A 28 6.44 -1.81 -19.35
CA GLU A 28 6.38 -1.40 -20.75
C GLU A 28 5.01 -0.78 -21.10
N ALA A 29 3.91 -1.43 -20.72
CA ALA A 29 2.55 -0.98 -21.00
C ALA A 29 2.24 0.39 -20.39
N ILE A 30 2.75 0.69 -19.19
CA ILE A 30 2.57 2.00 -18.54
C ILE A 30 3.55 3.07 -19.02
N GLY A 31 4.40 2.81 -20.02
CA GLY A 31 5.26 3.81 -20.64
C GLY A 31 6.76 3.55 -20.52
N GLY A 32 7.17 2.42 -19.97
CA GLY A 32 8.57 1.99 -19.86
C GLY A 32 9.29 2.52 -18.62
N ARG A 33 10.39 1.85 -18.25
CA ARG A 33 11.18 2.13 -17.04
C ARG A 33 11.56 3.60 -16.89
N ASP A 34 12.12 4.19 -17.94
CA ASP A 34 12.63 5.56 -17.87
C ASP A 34 11.54 6.56 -17.46
N LYS A 35 10.33 6.43 -18.03
CA LYS A 35 9.20 7.32 -17.71
C LYS A 35 8.62 7.05 -16.33
N VAL A 36 8.57 5.80 -15.91
CA VAL A 36 8.01 5.39 -14.62
C VAL A 36 8.93 5.78 -13.46
N PHE A 37 10.25 5.69 -13.64
CA PHE A 37 11.23 5.99 -12.60
C PHE A 37 11.70 7.46 -12.59
N ALA A 38 11.46 8.22 -13.66
CA ALA A 38 11.79 9.65 -13.74
C ALA A 38 11.17 10.50 -12.61
N PRO A 39 9.85 10.40 -12.30
CA PRO A 39 9.26 11.21 -11.24
C PRO A 39 9.73 10.73 -9.87
N THR A 40 10.08 11.68 -9.00
CA THR A 40 10.39 11.43 -7.58
C THR A 40 9.32 11.99 -6.65
N THR A 41 8.38 12.77 -7.19
CA THR A 41 7.25 13.33 -6.46
C THR A 41 5.98 13.17 -7.27
N ARG A 42 4.83 13.09 -6.59
CA ARG A 42 3.53 13.21 -7.25
C ARG A 42 2.46 13.77 -6.33
N ARG A 43 1.54 14.53 -6.91
CA ARG A 43 0.35 15.05 -6.25
C ARG A 43 -0.87 14.60 -7.04
N LEU A 44 -1.84 14.05 -6.31
CA LEU A 44 -3.12 13.61 -6.85
C LEU A 44 -4.22 14.39 -6.15
N THR A 45 -5.17 14.90 -6.92
CA THR A 45 -6.39 15.50 -6.37
C THR A 45 -7.60 14.78 -6.92
N GLY A 46 -8.65 14.64 -6.12
CA GLY A 46 -9.73 13.76 -6.51
C GLY A 46 -10.94 13.77 -5.59
N ARG A 47 -11.73 12.70 -5.75
CA ARG A 47 -12.88 12.38 -4.90
C ARG A 47 -12.64 11.03 -4.24
N PHE A 48 -13.07 10.96 -2.99
CA PHE A 48 -13.15 9.74 -2.20
C PHE A 48 -14.62 9.46 -1.92
N GLU A 49 -15.05 8.23 -2.16
CA GLU A 49 -16.39 7.75 -1.80
C GLU A 49 -16.27 6.39 -1.14
N MET A 50 -16.84 6.22 0.05
CA MET A 50 -16.94 4.93 0.73
C MET A 50 -18.41 4.59 0.93
N VAL A 51 -18.83 3.46 0.37
CA VAL A 51 -20.18 2.91 0.49
C VAL A 51 -20.11 1.71 1.42
N PRO A 52 -20.75 1.76 2.61
CA PRO A 52 -20.84 0.60 3.48
C PRO A 52 -21.62 -0.53 2.82
N SER A 53 -21.19 -1.79 3.03
CA SER A 53 -21.89 -2.97 2.52
C SER A 53 -23.16 -3.28 3.32
N GLN A 54 -23.25 -2.78 4.57
CA GLN A 54 -24.42 -3.00 5.43
C GLN A 54 -25.62 -2.13 4.98
N PRO A 55 -26.83 -2.71 4.92
CA PRO A 55 -28.04 -1.94 4.61
C PRO A 55 -28.24 -0.77 5.57
N GLY A 56 -28.56 0.40 5.02
CA GLY A 56 -28.79 1.63 5.80
C GLY A 56 -27.52 2.37 6.21
N GLY A 57 -26.33 1.87 5.89
CA GLY A 57 -25.08 2.60 6.06
C GLY A 57 -25.04 3.88 5.21
N GLN A 58 -24.56 4.98 5.79
CA GLN A 58 -24.42 6.24 5.05
C GLN A 58 -23.16 6.22 4.18
N THR A 59 -23.30 6.60 2.91
CA THR A 59 -22.15 6.82 2.02
C THR A 59 -21.34 8.02 2.53
N PHE A 60 -20.06 7.78 2.80
CA PHE A 60 -19.11 8.83 3.13
C PHE A 60 -18.44 9.38 1.87
N ARG A 61 -18.33 10.70 1.77
CA ARG A 61 -17.73 11.39 0.62
C ARG A 61 -16.78 12.49 1.09
N ALA A 62 -15.62 12.57 0.46
CA ALA A 62 -14.63 13.61 0.73
C ALA A 62 -13.91 14.04 -0.54
N ARG A 63 -13.29 15.23 -0.51
CA ARG A 63 -12.27 15.60 -1.49
C ARG A 63 -10.97 14.93 -1.09
N LEU A 64 -10.31 14.30 -2.05
CA LEU A 64 -9.05 13.60 -1.84
C LEU A 64 -7.90 14.48 -2.30
N GLN A 65 -6.87 14.59 -1.48
CA GLN A 65 -5.54 15.00 -1.89
C GLN A 65 -4.54 13.93 -1.44
N MET A 66 -3.64 13.53 -2.32
CA MET A 66 -2.54 12.64 -2.01
C MET A 66 -1.25 13.26 -2.51
N VAL A 67 -0.19 13.20 -1.70
CA VAL A 67 1.16 13.60 -2.10
C VAL A 67 2.09 12.43 -1.77
N GLN A 68 2.98 12.10 -2.69
CA GLN A 68 3.99 11.06 -2.49
C GLN A 68 5.36 11.57 -2.92
N GLU A 69 6.38 11.07 -2.25
CA GLU A 69 7.79 11.34 -2.56
C GLU A 69 8.56 10.02 -2.48
N ALA A 70 9.39 9.76 -3.48
CA ALA A 70 10.21 8.56 -3.55
C ALA A 70 11.28 8.56 -2.44
N PRO A 71 11.63 7.39 -1.88
CA PRO A 71 11.15 6.07 -2.30
C PRO A 71 9.79 5.67 -1.70
N ASP A 72 9.43 6.20 -0.53
CA ASP A 72 8.37 5.63 0.30
C ASP A 72 7.69 6.64 1.23
N LYS A 73 7.51 7.91 0.82
CA LYS A 73 6.70 8.87 1.59
C LYS A 73 5.31 9.05 0.99
N LEU A 74 4.31 9.18 1.85
CA LEU A 74 2.91 9.32 1.49
C LEU A 74 2.20 10.24 2.48
N ARG A 75 1.49 11.23 1.96
CA ARG A 75 0.49 12.02 2.68
C ARG A 75 -0.84 11.84 1.97
N PHE A 76 -1.80 11.28 2.66
CA PHE A 76 -3.17 11.08 2.21
C PHE A 76 -4.10 11.95 3.03
N GLU A 77 -4.90 12.78 2.37
CA GLU A 77 -5.76 13.74 3.03
C GLU A 77 -7.19 13.71 2.46
N LEU A 78 -8.15 13.52 3.35
CA LEU A 78 -9.58 13.60 3.06
C LEU A 78 -10.16 14.87 3.67
N ASN A 79 -10.60 15.75 2.77
CA ASN A 79 -11.21 17.03 3.09
C ASN A 79 -12.73 16.90 3.05
N VAL A 80 -13.37 16.94 4.22
CA VAL A 80 -14.83 16.96 4.37
C VAL A 80 -15.27 18.40 4.67
N PRO A 81 -16.15 19.01 3.86
CA PRO A 81 -16.57 20.39 4.09
C PRO A 81 -17.11 20.61 5.52
N GLY A 82 -16.56 21.61 6.21
CA GLY A 82 -16.97 21.98 7.57
C GLY A 82 -16.40 21.10 8.69
N GLN A 83 -15.47 20.18 8.38
CA GLN A 83 -14.78 19.34 9.37
C GLN A 83 -13.27 19.48 9.22
N PRO A 84 -12.48 19.20 10.27
CA PRO A 84 -11.04 19.01 10.12
C PRO A 84 -10.71 17.93 9.09
N SER A 85 -9.64 18.11 8.33
CA SER A 85 -9.17 17.10 7.37
C SER A 85 -8.76 15.82 8.11
N ILE A 86 -9.09 14.66 7.53
CA ILE A 86 -8.55 13.38 7.95
C ILE A 86 -7.24 13.18 7.20
N VAL A 87 -6.13 13.14 7.94
CA VAL A 87 -4.78 13.11 7.41
C VAL A 87 -4.12 11.81 7.84
N THR A 88 -3.56 11.05 6.91
CA THR A 88 -2.68 9.91 7.17
C THR A 88 -1.35 10.16 6.47
N VAL A 89 -0.25 10.03 7.20
CA VAL A 89 1.10 10.28 6.68
C VAL A 89 2.01 9.12 7.01
N PHE A 90 2.91 8.79 6.10
CA PHE A 90 4.12 8.01 6.35
C PHE A 90 5.30 8.75 5.76
N ASP A 91 6.31 8.99 6.57
CA ASP A 91 7.46 9.84 6.23
C ASP A 91 8.72 9.06 5.82
N GLY A 92 8.58 7.75 5.60
CA GLY A 92 9.68 6.83 5.33
C GLY A 92 10.20 6.10 6.57
N GLU A 93 9.85 6.57 7.78
CA GLU A 93 10.26 5.94 9.04
C GLU A 93 9.05 5.53 9.89
N ILE A 94 8.11 6.46 10.11
CA ILE A 94 6.92 6.24 10.92
C ILE A 94 5.65 6.72 10.21
N GLY A 95 4.52 6.17 10.64
CA GLY A 95 3.20 6.58 10.22
C GLY A 95 2.47 7.35 11.30
N TRP A 96 1.63 8.30 10.93
CA TRP A 96 0.66 8.92 11.83
C TRP A 96 -0.65 9.23 11.12
N ALA A 97 -1.74 9.25 11.87
CA ALA A 97 -3.06 9.59 11.37
C ALA A 97 -3.77 10.58 12.30
N SER A 98 -4.61 11.45 11.75
CA SER A 98 -5.49 12.31 12.55
C SER A 98 -6.79 11.58 12.88
N SER A 99 -7.26 11.71 14.12
CA SER A 99 -8.60 11.31 14.51
C SER A 99 -9.66 12.29 13.98
N SER A 100 -10.94 11.92 14.08
CA SER A 100 -12.07 12.81 13.76
C SER A 100 -12.11 14.08 14.63
N GLU A 101 -11.42 14.07 15.78
CA GLU A 101 -11.26 15.24 16.67
C GLU A 101 -10.04 16.10 16.28
N GLY A 102 -9.29 15.73 15.24
CA GLY A 102 -8.12 16.45 14.75
C GLY A 102 -6.83 16.20 15.55
N ARG A 103 -6.82 15.23 16.48
CA ARG A 103 -5.59 14.82 17.19
C ARG A 103 -4.79 13.84 16.34
N TYR A 104 -3.47 13.99 16.30
CA TYR A 104 -2.59 13.06 15.62
C TYR A 104 -2.11 11.93 16.53
N GLU A 105 -2.10 10.71 16.00
CA GLU A 105 -1.67 9.50 16.69
C GLU A 105 -0.72 8.70 15.79
N ILE A 106 0.33 8.10 16.38
CA ILE A 106 1.26 7.22 15.64
C ILE A 106 0.54 5.94 15.22
N VAL A 107 0.76 5.55 13.97
CA VAL A 107 0.34 4.24 13.42
C VAL A 107 1.42 3.21 13.76
N LEU A 108 1.02 2.09 14.36
CA LEU A 108 1.90 1.02 14.80
C LEU A 108 1.48 -0.34 14.22
N GLY A 109 2.33 -1.35 14.41
CA GLY A 109 1.98 -2.75 14.16
C GLY A 109 1.62 -3.04 12.69
N PRO A 110 0.66 -3.94 12.44
CA PRO A 110 0.28 -4.33 11.07
C PRO A 110 -0.22 -3.18 10.19
N GLN A 111 -0.85 -2.15 10.77
CA GLN A 111 -1.28 -0.95 10.03
C GLN A 111 -0.11 -0.14 9.50
N LEU A 112 1.00 -0.07 10.24
CA LEU A 112 2.21 0.63 9.78
C LEU A 112 2.79 -0.06 8.55
N ILE A 113 2.74 -1.40 8.50
CA ILE A 113 3.17 -2.18 7.34
C ILE A 113 2.28 -1.88 6.12
N ASP A 114 0.95 -1.83 6.28
CA ASP A 114 0.04 -1.48 5.19
C ASP A 114 0.30 -0.08 4.65
N LEU A 115 0.57 0.86 5.55
CA LEU A 115 0.86 2.23 5.21
C LEU A 115 2.21 2.36 4.48
N ALA A 116 3.26 1.69 4.95
CA ALA A 116 4.56 1.64 4.30
C ALA A 116 4.46 1.03 2.88
N LEU A 117 3.71 -0.08 2.73
CA LEU A 117 3.46 -0.69 1.42
C LEU A 117 2.70 0.22 0.45
N SER A 118 1.76 1.03 0.98
CA SER A 118 1.00 2.02 0.21
C SER A 118 1.86 3.24 -0.17
N ALA A 119 2.89 3.52 0.63
CA ALA A 119 3.78 4.65 0.41
C ALA A 119 4.85 4.41 -0.65
N GLN A 120 5.17 3.15 -0.96
CA GLN A 120 6.16 2.79 -2.00
C GLN A 120 5.80 3.43 -3.35
N PHE A 121 6.63 4.38 -3.76
CA PHE A 121 6.30 5.33 -4.84
C PHE A 121 6.16 4.65 -6.21
N TYR A 122 7.11 3.79 -6.57
CA TYR A 122 7.14 3.11 -7.87
C TYR A 122 6.23 1.88 -7.94
N GLY A 123 5.66 1.44 -6.82
CA GLY A 123 4.73 0.31 -6.75
C GLY A 123 5.26 -0.93 -7.46
N GLU A 124 4.47 -1.43 -8.41
CA GLU A 124 4.76 -2.66 -9.16
C GLU A 124 5.91 -2.52 -10.17
N ALA A 125 6.32 -1.30 -10.49
CA ALA A 125 7.48 -1.11 -11.34
C ALA A 125 8.82 -1.39 -10.62
N ASP A 126 8.82 -1.35 -9.28
CA ASP A 126 9.97 -1.70 -8.43
C ASP A 126 9.74 -3.05 -7.73
N TYR A 127 9.14 -4.01 -8.46
CA TYR A 127 8.71 -5.31 -7.94
C TYR A 127 9.85 -6.09 -7.26
N GLU A 128 11.09 -5.95 -7.74
CA GLU A 128 12.27 -6.62 -7.18
C GLU A 128 12.58 -6.16 -5.74
N LYS A 129 12.34 -4.87 -5.44
CA LYS A 129 12.47 -4.33 -4.08
C LYS A 129 11.21 -4.51 -3.26
N ARG A 130 10.04 -4.53 -3.89
CA ARG A 130 8.75 -4.67 -3.21
C ARG A 130 8.49 -6.08 -2.69
N TYR A 131 8.86 -7.11 -3.46
CA TYR A 131 8.54 -8.50 -3.17
C TYR A 131 9.76 -9.30 -2.74
N ALA A 132 9.56 -10.18 -1.75
CA ALA A 132 10.56 -11.14 -1.30
C ALA A 132 10.56 -12.41 -2.16
N ALA A 133 9.38 -12.81 -2.66
CA ALA A 133 9.20 -14.01 -3.47
C ALA A 133 7.95 -13.90 -4.35
N PHE A 134 7.98 -14.62 -5.47
CA PHE A 134 6.83 -14.88 -6.32
C PHE A 134 6.42 -16.35 -6.21
N GLY A 135 5.11 -16.58 -6.25
CA GLY A 135 4.51 -17.91 -6.32
C GLY A 135 4.13 -18.28 -7.75
N ASP A 136 3.17 -19.19 -7.86
CA ASP A 136 2.69 -19.68 -9.14
C ASP A 136 2.02 -18.58 -9.97
N VAL A 137 2.21 -18.68 -11.28
CA VAL A 137 1.45 -17.92 -12.28
C VAL A 137 0.25 -18.75 -12.68
N GLU A 138 -0.93 -18.16 -12.68
CA GLU A 138 -2.18 -18.81 -13.05
C GLU A 138 -2.82 -18.06 -14.22
N ARG A 139 -3.41 -18.79 -15.16
CA ARG A 139 -4.34 -18.18 -16.12
C ARG A 139 -5.70 -18.04 -15.46
N VAL A 140 -6.23 -16.82 -15.52
CA VAL A 140 -7.54 -16.49 -14.97
C VAL A 140 -8.35 -15.73 -16.01
N MET A 141 -9.67 -15.68 -15.82
CA MET A 141 -10.55 -14.75 -16.51
C MET A 141 -10.92 -13.65 -15.52
N VAL A 142 -10.87 -12.39 -15.94
CA VAL A 142 -11.40 -11.24 -15.19
C VAL A 142 -12.53 -10.65 -16.01
N ASN A 143 -13.78 -10.75 -15.54
CA ASN A 143 -14.95 -10.30 -16.30
C ASN A 143 -14.99 -10.84 -17.75
N ASP A 144 -14.73 -12.15 -17.91
CA ASP A 144 -14.61 -12.84 -19.20
C ASP A 144 -13.45 -12.41 -20.12
N GLU A 145 -12.51 -11.60 -19.62
CA GLU A 145 -11.26 -11.26 -20.33
C GLU A 145 -10.07 -12.10 -19.82
N PRO A 146 -9.24 -12.66 -20.71
CA PRO A 146 -8.06 -13.43 -20.29
C PRO A 146 -7.06 -12.59 -19.51
N ALA A 147 -6.55 -13.13 -18.41
CA ALA A 147 -5.58 -12.47 -17.54
C ALA A 147 -4.60 -13.48 -16.91
N TYR A 148 -3.51 -12.97 -16.35
CA TYR A 148 -2.53 -13.73 -15.60
C TYR A 148 -2.50 -13.28 -14.15
N ARG A 149 -2.69 -14.20 -13.21
CA ARG A 149 -2.56 -13.96 -11.79
C ARG A 149 -1.17 -14.40 -11.33
N VAL A 150 -0.47 -13.54 -10.60
CA VAL A 150 0.85 -13.80 -10.02
C VAL A 150 0.75 -13.66 -8.51
N ALA A 151 0.92 -14.77 -7.79
CA ALA A 151 1.03 -14.73 -6.34
C ALA A 151 2.37 -14.12 -5.91
N TYR A 152 2.39 -13.37 -4.81
CA TYR A 152 3.59 -12.78 -4.25
C TYR A 152 3.61 -12.84 -2.73
N GLN A 153 4.80 -12.67 -2.16
CA GLN A 153 5.00 -12.29 -0.77
C GLN A 153 5.80 -10.99 -0.70
N THR A 154 5.29 -9.99 0.02
CA THR A 154 6.02 -8.73 0.22
C THR A 154 7.24 -8.94 1.12
N ARG A 155 8.20 -7.99 1.09
CA ARG A 155 9.33 -8.03 2.03
C ARG A 155 8.94 -7.92 3.51
N PHE A 156 7.72 -7.47 3.79
CA PHE A 156 7.14 -7.47 5.14
C PHE A 156 6.37 -8.76 5.47
N GLY A 157 6.45 -9.78 4.61
CA GLY A 157 5.86 -11.10 4.83
C GLY A 157 4.37 -11.21 4.47
N LYS A 158 3.74 -10.13 3.98
CA LYS A 158 2.31 -10.15 3.59
C LYS A 158 2.11 -10.87 2.25
N PRO A 159 1.23 -11.88 2.17
CA PRO A 159 0.91 -12.52 0.91
C PRO A 159 -0.06 -11.65 0.10
N GLY A 160 -0.08 -11.87 -1.21
CA GLY A 160 -1.08 -11.30 -2.10
C GLY A 160 -0.97 -11.86 -3.50
N ALA A 161 -1.70 -11.26 -4.43
CA ALA A 161 -1.55 -11.52 -5.84
C ALA A 161 -1.82 -10.25 -6.65
N VAL A 162 -1.17 -10.17 -7.80
CA VAL A 162 -1.41 -9.18 -8.83
C VAL A 162 -2.01 -9.89 -10.04
N ILE A 163 -3.00 -9.27 -10.68
CA ILE A 163 -3.63 -9.80 -11.89
C ILE A 163 -3.36 -8.81 -13.02
N PHE A 164 -2.70 -9.32 -14.06
CA PHE A 164 -2.38 -8.58 -15.27
C PHE A 164 -3.33 -8.98 -16.39
N ASP A 165 -3.89 -7.99 -17.06
CA ASP A 165 -4.62 -8.22 -18.31
C ASP A 165 -3.69 -8.84 -19.37
N ALA A 166 -4.15 -9.89 -20.05
CA ALA A 166 -3.30 -10.66 -20.95
C ALA A 166 -2.98 -9.91 -22.26
N GLU A 167 -3.88 -9.02 -22.70
CA GLU A 167 -3.74 -8.26 -23.95
C GLU A 167 -2.89 -7.01 -23.75
N SER A 168 -3.31 -6.12 -22.86
CA SER A 168 -2.64 -4.82 -22.60
C SER A 168 -1.39 -4.94 -21.73
N GLY A 169 -1.29 -6.01 -20.91
CA GLY A 169 -0.23 -6.16 -19.91
C GLY A 169 -0.41 -5.27 -18.66
N LEU A 170 -1.51 -4.51 -18.55
CA LEU A 170 -1.75 -3.66 -17.39
C LEU A 170 -2.11 -4.49 -16.16
N ALA A 171 -1.60 -4.11 -14.98
CA ALA A 171 -2.11 -4.60 -13.71
C ALA A 171 -3.52 -4.06 -13.49
N THR A 172 -4.52 -4.92 -13.36
CA THR A 172 -5.92 -4.53 -13.25
C THR A 172 -6.50 -4.80 -11.88
N VAL A 173 -6.04 -5.84 -11.19
CA VAL A 173 -6.55 -6.21 -9.86
C VAL A 173 -5.41 -6.62 -8.92
N PHE A 174 -5.48 -6.16 -7.68
CA PHE A 174 -4.67 -6.66 -6.57
C PHE A 174 -5.55 -7.41 -5.60
N GLN A 175 -5.09 -8.58 -5.17
CA GLN A 175 -5.64 -9.31 -4.04
C GLN A 175 -4.65 -9.14 -2.90
N THR A 176 -5.00 -8.34 -1.89
CA THR A 176 -4.12 -8.02 -0.77
C THR A 176 -4.78 -8.35 0.56
N VAL A 177 -3.98 -8.40 1.62
CA VAL A 177 -4.46 -8.56 3.00
C VAL A 177 -4.24 -7.25 3.74
N GLN A 178 -5.33 -6.60 4.12
CA GLN A 178 -5.31 -5.35 4.88
C GLN A 178 -5.59 -5.63 6.36
N SER A 179 -4.93 -4.89 7.24
CA SER A 179 -5.12 -4.96 8.69
C SER A 179 -6.07 -3.87 9.18
N VAL A 180 -7.19 -4.26 9.78
CA VAL A 180 -8.18 -3.36 10.40
C VAL A 180 -8.21 -3.66 11.90
N GLY A 181 -7.54 -2.82 12.69
CA GLY A 181 -7.30 -3.13 14.11
C GLY A 181 -6.46 -4.41 14.25
N GLU A 182 -6.91 -5.35 15.06
CA GLU A 182 -6.23 -6.65 15.22
C GLU A 182 -6.62 -7.67 14.13
N GLU A 183 -7.66 -7.39 13.34
CA GLU A 183 -8.14 -8.29 12.32
C GLU A 183 -7.42 -8.09 10.98
N GLN A 184 -7.26 -9.18 10.23
CA GLN A 184 -6.77 -9.17 8.86
C GLN A 184 -7.88 -9.63 7.92
N GLY A 185 -8.12 -8.86 6.86
CA GLY A 185 -9.14 -9.15 5.86
C GLY A 185 -8.57 -9.07 4.45
N MET A 186 -9.11 -9.88 3.56
CA MET A 186 -8.82 -9.72 2.13
C MET A 186 -9.41 -8.40 1.63
N MET A 187 -8.63 -7.65 0.87
CA MET A 187 -9.04 -6.49 0.14
C MET A 187 -8.74 -6.71 -1.35
N LEU A 188 -9.72 -6.46 -2.20
CA LEU A 188 -9.54 -6.40 -3.64
C LEU A 188 -9.34 -4.95 -4.05
N VAL A 189 -8.33 -4.67 -4.87
CA VAL A 189 -8.07 -3.32 -5.41
C VAL A 189 -8.11 -3.40 -6.93
N GLN A 190 -9.11 -2.79 -7.55
CA GLN A 190 -9.22 -2.65 -9.00
C GLN A 190 -8.58 -1.34 -9.43
N LEU A 191 -7.72 -1.41 -10.45
CA LEU A 191 -7.13 -0.26 -11.12
C LEU A 191 -7.84 -0.06 -12.47
N GLU A 192 -8.48 1.09 -12.61
CA GLU A 192 -9.34 1.42 -13.74
C GLU A 192 -8.90 2.75 -14.38
N ASP A 193 -9.29 2.91 -15.65
CA ASP A 193 -9.14 4.18 -16.39
C ASP A 193 -7.68 4.66 -16.42
N TYR A 194 -6.77 3.81 -16.89
CA TYR A 194 -5.37 4.18 -17.12
C TYR A 194 -5.27 5.31 -18.15
N ARG A 195 -4.64 6.41 -17.77
CA ARG A 195 -4.40 7.57 -18.65
C ARG A 195 -2.98 8.09 -18.49
N PRO A 196 -2.39 8.69 -19.54
CA PRO A 196 -1.11 9.36 -19.40
C PRO A 196 -1.16 10.46 -18.34
N VAL A 197 -0.03 10.63 -17.65
CA VAL A 197 0.24 11.78 -16.79
C VAL A 197 0.89 12.88 -17.63
N GLY A 198 0.26 14.05 -17.72
CA GLY A 198 0.65 15.06 -18.71
C GLY A 198 0.48 14.56 -20.16
N ASP A 199 1.26 15.13 -21.08
CA ASP A 199 1.14 14.82 -22.52
C ASP A 199 1.91 13.55 -22.94
N ASP A 200 3.03 13.23 -22.29
CA ASP A 200 3.90 12.09 -22.64
C ASP A 200 4.40 11.29 -21.42
N GLY A 201 3.81 11.49 -20.24
CA GLY A 201 4.18 10.74 -19.04
C GLY A 201 3.63 9.32 -19.01
N PRO A 202 4.00 8.53 -17.98
CA PRO A 202 3.53 7.16 -17.86
C PRO A 202 2.02 7.09 -17.67
N LEU A 203 1.42 5.95 -18.02
CA LEU A 203 0.02 5.67 -17.71
C LEU A 203 -0.14 5.50 -16.20
N PHE A 204 -1.21 6.09 -15.67
CA PHE A 204 -1.57 6.01 -14.26
C PHE A 204 -3.08 5.78 -14.13
N PRO A 205 -3.55 4.89 -13.23
CA PRO A 205 -4.98 4.64 -13.06
C PRO A 205 -5.68 5.88 -12.53
N ARG A 206 -6.77 6.32 -13.17
CA ARG A 206 -7.56 7.49 -12.72
C ARG A 206 -8.68 7.11 -11.76
N ARG A 207 -8.96 5.81 -11.64
CA ARG A 207 -9.97 5.29 -10.73
C ARG A 207 -9.44 4.03 -10.05
N VAL A 208 -9.57 3.99 -8.72
CA VAL A 208 -9.18 2.86 -7.89
C VAL A 208 -10.38 2.45 -7.06
N VAL A 209 -10.78 1.19 -7.15
CA VAL A 209 -11.90 0.64 -6.37
C VAL A 209 -11.35 -0.39 -5.40
N GLN A 210 -11.51 -0.13 -4.11
CA GLN A 210 -11.12 -1.01 -3.03
C GLN A 210 -12.37 -1.66 -2.45
N THR A 211 -12.41 -2.98 -2.47
CA THR A 211 -13.53 -3.77 -1.96
C THR A 211 -13.07 -4.61 -0.77
N THR A 212 -13.74 -4.42 0.35
CA THR A 212 -13.62 -5.24 1.56
C THR A 212 -14.98 -5.87 1.88
N PRO A 213 -15.07 -6.84 2.80
CA PRO A 213 -16.36 -7.38 3.23
C PRO A 213 -17.31 -6.31 3.80
N THR A 214 -16.77 -5.22 4.36
CA THR A 214 -17.53 -4.19 5.07
C THR A 214 -17.86 -2.96 4.22
N SER A 215 -17.13 -2.71 3.13
CA SER A 215 -17.34 -1.52 2.31
C SER A 215 -16.75 -1.62 0.91
N VAL A 216 -17.25 -0.77 0.01
CA VAL A 216 -16.60 -0.45 -1.26
C VAL A 216 -16.14 0.99 -1.22
N THR A 217 -14.84 1.22 -1.37
CA THR A 217 -14.21 2.54 -1.43
C THR A 217 -13.76 2.82 -2.85
N THR A 218 -14.14 3.97 -3.39
CA THR A 218 -13.73 4.45 -4.72
C THR A 218 -12.92 5.73 -4.57
N LEU A 219 -11.70 5.70 -5.12
CA LEU A 219 -10.85 6.87 -5.30
C LEU A 219 -10.91 7.26 -6.77
N THR A 220 -11.24 8.50 -7.07
CA THR A 220 -11.25 9.02 -8.44
C THR A 220 -10.32 10.22 -8.51
N TYR A 221 -9.19 10.05 -9.20
CA TYR A 221 -8.17 11.07 -9.39
C TYR A 221 -8.51 11.95 -10.58
N ARG A 222 -8.74 13.23 -10.31
CA ARG A 222 -8.96 14.25 -11.33
C ARG A 222 -7.64 14.74 -11.92
N THR A 223 -6.68 15.06 -11.06
CA THR A 223 -5.32 15.44 -11.47
C THR A 223 -4.31 14.46 -10.91
N VAL A 224 -3.25 14.26 -11.68
CA VAL A 224 -2.04 13.53 -11.30
C VAL A 224 -0.91 14.37 -11.85
N ASP A 225 -0.08 14.92 -10.98
CA ASP A 225 0.94 15.90 -11.29
C ASP A 225 2.27 15.38 -10.73
N HIS A 226 3.28 15.18 -11.57
CA HIS A 226 4.60 14.69 -11.16
C HIS A 226 5.58 15.82 -10.79
N GLU A 227 5.30 17.03 -11.28
CA GLU A 227 6.06 18.23 -10.97
C GLU A 227 5.30 19.01 -9.91
N LEU A 228 5.96 19.25 -8.77
CA LEU A 228 5.38 20.02 -7.67
C LEU A 228 6.00 21.41 -7.63
N ASP A 229 5.15 22.41 -7.38
CA ASP A 229 5.58 23.81 -7.27
C ASP A 229 6.42 24.08 -6.00
N ALA A 230 6.34 23.17 -5.03
CA ALA A 230 7.05 23.23 -3.76
C ALA A 230 7.25 21.82 -3.21
N ASP A 231 8.30 21.66 -2.39
CA ASP A 231 8.58 20.39 -1.71
C ASP A 231 7.44 20.02 -0.75
N PRO A 232 7.06 18.73 -0.66
CA PRO A 232 6.05 18.30 0.29
C PRO A 232 6.49 18.49 1.75
N ASP A 233 5.53 18.85 2.61
CA ASP A 233 5.76 18.96 4.05
C ASP A 233 5.54 17.62 4.76
N TRP A 234 6.62 17.09 5.32
CA TRP A 234 6.67 15.86 6.10
C TRP A 234 6.87 16.11 7.60
N THR A 235 6.72 17.36 8.05
CA THR A 235 6.96 17.73 9.44
C THR A 235 6.03 16.96 10.39
N ARG A 236 6.63 16.27 11.36
CA ARG A 236 5.90 15.53 12.39
C ARG A 236 5.20 16.53 13.32
N PRO A 237 3.90 16.36 13.62
CA PRO A 237 3.25 17.10 14.70
C PRO A 237 3.96 16.86 16.04
N GLU A 238 3.97 17.86 16.93
CA GLU A 238 4.65 17.77 18.25
C GLU A 238 4.22 16.53 19.04
N ALA A 239 2.93 16.22 19.07
CA ALA A 239 2.41 15.03 19.75
C ALA A 239 2.94 13.71 19.16
N VAL A 240 3.13 13.65 17.84
CA VAL A 240 3.73 12.51 17.14
C VAL A 240 5.20 12.39 17.50
N GLN A 241 5.93 13.51 17.47
CA GLN A 241 7.35 13.53 17.84
C GLN A 241 7.58 13.07 19.28
N ALA A 242 6.83 13.64 20.23
CA ALA A 242 6.94 13.27 21.64
C ALA A 242 6.64 11.78 21.88
N ARG A 243 5.61 11.24 21.22
CA ARG A 243 5.26 9.81 21.34
C ARG A 243 6.33 8.91 20.72
N PHE A 244 6.94 9.31 19.61
CA PHE A 244 8.01 8.55 18.98
C PHE A 244 9.25 8.46 19.88
N GLU A 245 9.67 9.59 20.46
CA GLU A 245 10.80 9.64 21.41
C GLU A 245 10.56 8.78 22.65
N GLU A 246 9.33 8.77 23.16
CA GLU A 246 8.91 7.90 24.27
C GLU A 246 9.05 6.42 23.90
N LEU A 247 8.53 6.00 22.74
CA LEU A 247 8.61 4.61 22.27
C LEU A 247 10.06 4.16 22.09
N GLN A 248 10.91 5.01 21.51
CA GLN A 248 12.33 4.73 21.37
C GLN A 248 13.04 4.58 22.73
N ARG A 249 12.70 5.42 23.71
CA ARG A 249 13.24 5.30 25.07
C ARG A 249 12.84 3.97 25.69
N MET A 250 11.55 3.61 25.64
CA MET A 250 11.04 2.34 26.16
C MET A 250 11.73 1.13 25.50
N GLN A 251 11.98 1.19 24.19
CA GLN A 251 12.66 0.12 23.46
C GLN A 251 14.12 -0.06 23.92
N ARG A 252 14.86 1.04 24.12
CA ARG A 252 16.24 0.99 24.63
C ARG A 252 16.30 0.39 26.03
N GLU A 253 15.45 0.87 26.94
CA GLU A 253 15.36 0.35 28.31
C GLU A 253 15.01 -1.15 28.32
N ALA A 254 14.11 -1.60 27.43
CA ALA A 254 13.75 -3.02 27.31
C ALA A 254 14.91 -3.88 26.76
N GLN A 255 15.73 -3.34 25.87
CA GLN A 255 16.92 -4.02 25.35
C GLN A 255 18.02 -4.15 26.42
N GLU A 256 18.26 -3.09 27.19
CA GLU A 256 19.21 -3.08 28.31
C GLU A 256 18.83 -4.13 29.36
N GLN A 257 17.57 -4.15 29.77
CA GLN A 257 17.06 -5.14 30.74
C GLN A 257 17.13 -6.60 30.23
N ARG A 258 17.04 -6.84 28.92
CA ARG A 258 17.26 -8.17 28.34
C ARG A 258 18.73 -8.57 28.35
N GLY A 259 19.63 -7.65 27.99
CA GLY A 259 21.07 -7.89 28.02
C GLY A 259 21.59 -8.18 29.44
N GLU A 260 21.08 -7.51 30.46
CA GLU A 260 21.44 -7.75 31.87
C GLU A 260 20.98 -9.13 32.37
N ARG A 261 19.80 -9.60 31.92
CA ARG A 261 19.28 -10.93 32.28
C ARG A 261 20.06 -12.07 31.62
N GLU A 262 20.53 -11.88 30.39
CA GLU A 262 21.36 -12.87 29.68
C GLU A 262 22.82 -12.88 30.16
N GLY A 263 23.34 -11.75 30.65
CA GLY A 263 24.69 -11.66 31.23
C GLY A 263 24.84 -12.16 32.67
N GLY A 264 23.73 -12.32 33.42
CA GLY A 264 23.74 -12.69 34.85
C GLY A 264 23.68 -14.19 35.17
N GLY A 265 23.65 -15.08 34.16
CA GLY A 265 23.38 -16.50 34.32
C GLY A 265 24.60 -17.44 34.24
N SER A 266 25.56 -17.34 35.16
CA SER A 266 26.41 -18.48 35.58
C SER A 266 27.26 -18.16 36.81
N PRO A 267 26.98 -18.79 37.97
CA PRO A 267 28.01 -19.27 38.87
C PRO A 267 28.23 -20.77 38.63
N GLY A 268 29.51 -21.15 38.57
CA GLY A 268 29.98 -22.45 38.15
C GLY A 268 29.40 -23.62 38.95
N ASN A 269 29.07 -24.67 38.21
CA ASN A 269 29.01 -26.02 38.72
C ASN A 269 30.45 -26.50 38.97
N GLU A 270 31.03 -26.13 40.11
CA GLU A 270 32.23 -26.79 40.62
C GLU A 270 31.76 -27.92 41.53
N GLY A 271 31.85 -29.14 40.99
CA GLY A 271 31.64 -30.35 41.75
C GLY A 271 32.73 -30.49 42.80
N ASP A 272 32.32 -30.81 44.02
CA ASP A 272 33.23 -31.34 45.02
C ASP A 272 32.94 -32.83 45.19
N ARG A 273 33.96 -33.61 44.90
CA ARG A 273 34.08 -35.03 45.22
C ARG A 273 34.62 -35.09 46.65
N ASP A 274 33.91 -35.78 47.54
CA ASP A 274 34.50 -36.80 48.42
C ASP A 274 33.38 -37.68 49.01
#